data_AF-A0A512NL46-F1
#
_entry.id   AF-A0A512NL46-F1
#
_cell.length_a   1.000
_cell.length_b   1.000
_cell.length_c   1.000
_cell.angle_alpha   90.00
_cell.angle_beta   90.00
_cell.angle_gamma   90.00
#
_symmetry.space_group_name_H-M   'P 1'
#
loop_
_entity.id
_entity.type
_entity.pdbx_description
1 polymer ?
#
loop_
_entity_poly.entity_id
_entity_poly.type
_entity_poly.pdbx_seq_one_letter_code
_entity_poly.pdbx_strand_id
1 'polypeptide(L)'
;MGVRFGAVTNIDVKGAVWRWIRGFHAALYKEHLDDRALHAIEVPFADGEIVDGNVRLSAIREQRPYFVEVIKMNRDAQRLDRINSNAGAVTYECVWGQMDDHAPWLCVFALDIYDWRDLGEERLGHRGCVGCYQTNHVPSGATVETRTPNAVPNADQLDPFGS
;
A
#
# COMPACT_ATOMS: atom_id res chain seq x y z
N MET A 1 9.81 -9.62 32.80
CA MET A 1 8.96 -8.42 32.62
C MET A 1 8.04 -8.68 31.44
N GLY A 2 6.72 -8.63 31.63
CA GLY A 2 5.77 -8.76 30.52
C GLY A 2 5.68 -7.46 29.72
N VAL A 3 5.84 -7.54 28.40
CA VAL A 3 5.60 -6.40 27.51
C VAL A 3 4.10 -6.12 27.49
N ARG A 4 3.69 -4.90 27.84
CA ARG A 4 2.30 -4.45 27.71
C ARG A 4 2.14 -3.78 26.35
N PHE A 5 1.24 -4.29 25.52
CA PHE A 5 0.83 -3.64 24.28
C PHE A 5 -0.48 -2.88 24.52
N GLY A 6 -0.57 -1.66 23.99
CA GLY A 6 -1.84 -0.94 23.86
C GLY A 6 -2.39 -1.16 22.46
N ALA A 7 -3.70 -1.36 22.34
CA ALA A 7 -4.38 -1.49 21.05
C ALA A 7 -5.53 -0.50 20.96
N VAL A 8 -5.73 0.07 19.78
CA VAL A 8 -6.88 0.92 19.44
C VAL A 8 -7.84 0.08 18.61
N THR A 9 -9.05 -0.15 19.12
CA THR A 9 -10.02 -1.06 18.50
C THR A 9 -11.20 -0.36 17.82
N ASN A 10 -11.28 0.98 17.91
CA ASN A 10 -12.41 1.78 17.45
C ASN A 10 -12.10 2.66 16.24
N ILE A 11 -11.00 2.40 15.51
CA ILE A 11 -10.61 3.14 14.32
C ILE A 11 -10.47 2.20 13.14
N ASP A 12 -11.28 2.40 12.10
CA ASP A 12 -11.15 1.71 10.83
C ASP A 12 -10.11 2.41 9.94
N VAL A 13 -8.84 2.12 10.20
CA VAL A 13 -7.73 2.69 9.43
C VAL A 13 -7.80 2.25 7.97
N LYS A 14 -8.06 0.97 7.70
CA LYS A 14 -8.11 0.44 6.31
C LYS A 14 -9.24 1.08 5.51
N GLY A 15 -10.42 1.27 6.10
CA GLY A 15 -11.52 2.00 5.45
C GLY A 15 -11.21 3.48 5.22
N ALA A 16 -10.50 4.14 6.15
CA ALA A 16 -10.02 5.51 5.94
C ALA A 16 -9.03 5.58 4.77
N VAL A 17 -8.05 4.67 4.70
CA VAL A 17 -7.13 4.55 3.56
C VAL A 17 -7.90 4.35 2.27
N TRP A 18 -8.86 3.42 2.23
CA TRP A 18 -9.63 3.14 1.03
C TRP A 18 -10.39 4.36 0.48
N ARG A 19 -10.87 5.24 1.36
CA ARG A 19 -11.46 6.53 0.94
C ARG A 19 -10.44 7.42 0.22
N TRP A 20 -9.20 7.48 0.71
CA TRP A 20 -8.12 8.20 0.04
C TRP A 20 -7.79 7.58 -1.32
N ILE A 21 -7.65 6.25 -1.40
CA ILE A 21 -7.35 5.55 -2.66
C ILE A 21 -8.40 5.85 -3.74
N ARG A 22 -9.70 5.78 -3.40
CA ARG A 22 -10.78 6.15 -4.33
C ARG A 22 -10.69 7.61 -4.77
N GLY A 23 -10.35 8.52 -3.86
CA GLY A 23 -10.14 9.93 -4.16
C GLY A 23 -8.97 10.16 -5.13
N PHE A 24 -7.83 9.51 -4.90
CA PHE A 24 -6.67 9.60 -5.77
C PHE A 24 -6.90 8.97 -7.14
N HIS A 25 -7.58 7.83 -7.20
CA HIS A 25 -8.00 7.21 -8.45
C HIS A 25 -8.85 8.19 -9.28
N ALA A 26 -9.89 8.78 -8.67
CA ALA A 26 -10.73 9.75 -9.35
C ALA A 26 -9.97 11.01 -9.78
N ALA A 27 -9.01 11.47 -8.97
CA ALA A 27 -8.19 12.63 -9.28
C ALA A 27 -7.27 12.39 -10.49
N LEU A 28 -6.62 11.23 -10.56
CA LEU A 28 -5.71 10.83 -11.64
C LEU A 28 -6.46 10.56 -12.94
N TYR A 29 -7.51 9.73 -12.89
CA TYR A 29 -8.08 9.14 -14.10
C TYR A 29 -9.44 9.73 -14.50
N LYS A 30 -10.03 10.60 -13.66
CA LYS A 30 -11.40 11.13 -13.86
C LYS A 30 -12.46 10.04 -13.94
N GLU A 31 -12.19 8.88 -13.34
CA GLU A 31 -13.08 7.72 -13.28
C GLU A 31 -13.46 7.41 -11.83
N HIS A 32 -14.63 6.79 -11.64
CA HIS A 32 -15.06 6.32 -10.32
C HIS A 32 -14.54 4.91 -10.07
N LEU A 33 -13.93 4.69 -8.90
CA LEU A 33 -13.55 3.36 -8.44
C LEU A 33 -14.69 2.75 -7.61
N ASP A 34 -15.24 1.63 -8.10
CA ASP A 34 -16.38 0.93 -7.52
C ASP A 34 -16.15 0.59 -6.04
N ASP A 35 -17.16 0.85 -5.21
CA ASP A 35 -17.18 0.54 -3.78
C ASP A 35 -16.99 -0.97 -3.49
N ARG A 36 -17.31 -1.82 -4.47
CA ARG A 36 -17.17 -3.28 -4.43
C ARG A 36 -15.86 -3.78 -5.05
N ALA A 37 -14.98 -2.89 -5.50
CA ALA A 37 -13.68 -3.28 -6.05
C ALA A 37 -12.92 -4.14 -5.02
N LEU A 38 -12.49 -5.32 -5.45
CA LEU A 38 -11.65 -6.19 -4.63
C LEU A 38 -10.33 -5.48 -4.37
N HIS A 39 -9.93 -5.43 -3.11
CA HIS A 39 -8.73 -4.73 -2.68
C HIS A 39 -8.08 -5.39 -1.48
N ALA A 40 -6.78 -5.15 -1.33
CA ALA A 40 -6.00 -5.52 -0.16
C ALA A 40 -5.19 -4.30 0.29
N ILE A 41 -5.29 -3.95 1.57
CA ILE A 41 -4.57 -2.81 2.14
C ILE A 41 -3.75 -3.30 3.32
N GLU A 42 -2.46 -2.97 3.25
CA GLU A 42 -1.46 -3.23 4.25
C GLU A 42 -1.03 -1.88 4.83
N VAL A 43 -1.45 -1.61 6.07
CA VAL A 43 -1.21 -0.33 6.74
C VAL A 43 0.09 -0.38 7.57
N PRO A 44 0.64 0.78 7.97
CA PRO A 44 1.83 0.84 8.83
C PRO A 44 1.67 0.17 10.19
N PHE A 45 0.45 0.08 10.71
CA PHE A 45 0.17 -0.45 12.05
C PHE A 45 0.16 -1.99 12.06
N ALA A 46 0.52 -2.57 13.21
CA ALA A 46 0.28 -4.00 13.44
C ALA A 46 -1.21 -4.24 13.62
N ASP A 47 -1.75 -5.22 12.91
CA ASP A 47 -3.05 -5.80 13.22
C ASP A 47 -2.87 -7.03 14.11
N GLY A 48 -3.93 -7.34 14.85
CA GLY A 48 -3.97 -8.45 15.77
C GLY A 48 -5.35 -8.63 16.34
N GLU A 49 -5.54 -9.75 17.02
CA GLU A 49 -6.79 -10.13 17.66
C GLU A 49 -6.55 -10.46 19.13
N ILE A 50 -7.60 -10.33 19.94
CA ILE A 50 -7.56 -10.72 21.34
C ILE A 50 -8.00 -12.18 21.42
N VAL A 51 -7.08 -13.07 21.81
CA VAL A 51 -7.33 -14.51 22.01
C VAL A 51 -6.96 -14.84 23.45
N ASP A 52 -7.93 -15.36 24.21
CA ASP A 52 -7.78 -15.72 25.63
C ASP A 52 -7.18 -14.59 26.49
N GLY A 53 -7.61 -13.35 26.24
CA GLY A 53 -7.13 -12.15 26.95
C GLY A 53 -5.73 -11.67 26.55
N ASN A 54 -5.10 -12.30 25.55
CA ASN A 54 -3.78 -11.93 25.03
C ASN A 54 -3.92 -11.36 23.62
N VAL A 55 -3.07 -10.38 23.28
CA VAL A 55 -3.00 -9.84 21.92
C VAL A 55 -2.15 -10.78 21.06
N ARG A 56 -2.77 -11.38 20.04
CA ARG A 56 -2.09 -12.15 19.01
C ARG A 56 -1.95 -11.28 17.77
N LEU A 57 -0.73 -10.84 17.49
CA LEU A 57 -0.43 -10.07 16.28
C LEU A 57 -0.56 -10.95 15.03
N SER A 58 -1.14 -10.39 13.98
CA SER A 58 -1.16 -11.02 12.67
C SER A 58 0.24 -11.05 12.08
N ALA A 59 0.55 -12.11 11.32
CA ALA A 59 1.78 -12.16 10.56
C ALA A 59 1.76 -11.15 9.40
N ILE A 60 2.93 -10.63 9.04
CA ILE A 60 3.09 -9.85 7.80
C ILE A 60 2.80 -10.79 6.63
N ARG A 61 1.88 -10.38 5.76
CA ARG A 61 1.51 -11.17 4.58
C ARG A 61 2.61 -11.13 3.53
N GLU A 62 2.86 -12.26 2.87
CA GLU A 62 3.91 -12.42 1.85
C GLU A 62 3.74 -11.46 0.65
N GLN A 63 2.52 -11.02 0.38
CA GLN A 63 2.21 -10.06 -0.68
C GLN A 63 2.76 -8.65 -0.42
N ARG A 64 3.03 -8.26 0.84
CA ARG A 64 3.52 -6.91 1.14
C ARG A 64 4.90 -6.64 0.53
N PRO A 65 5.94 -7.47 0.79
CA PRO A 65 7.24 -7.30 0.14
C PRO A 65 7.15 -7.22 -1.39
N TYR A 66 6.28 -8.03 -1.99
CA TYR A 66 6.04 -8.00 -3.44
C TYR A 66 5.50 -6.63 -3.90
N PHE A 67 4.48 -6.08 -3.23
CA PHE A 67 3.95 -4.76 -3.57
C PHE A 67 4.98 -3.64 -3.36
N VAL A 68 5.79 -3.72 -2.29
CA VAL A 68 6.91 -2.78 -2.05
C VAL A 68 7.90 -2.82 -3.22
N GLU A 69 8.30 -4.02 -3.64
CA GLU A 69 9.22 -4.22 -4.76
C GLU A 69 8.66 -3.65 -6.06
N VAL A 70 7.40 -3.96 -6.41
CA VAL A 70 6.73 -3.43 -7.60
C VAL A 70 6.74 -1.90 -7.63
N ILE A 71 6.43 -1.25 -6.50
CA ILE A 71 6.45 0.22 -6.41
C ILE A 71 7.87 0.76 -6.59
N LYS A 72 8.87 0.22 -5.89
CA LYS A 72 10.26 0.70 -5.97
C LYS A 72 10.83 0.52 -7.38
N MET A 73 10.63 -0.66 -7.99
CA MET A 73 11.07 -0.94 -9.36
C MET A 73 10.49 0.05 -10.37
N ASN A 74 9.19 0.30 -10.30
CA ASN A 74 8.55 1.23 -11.21
C ASN A 74 8.85 2.70 -10.88
N ARG A 75 9.17 3.04 -9.62
CA ARG A 75 9.66 4.37 -9.24
C ARG A 75 11.01 4.67 -9.88
N ASP A 76 11.95 3.72 -9.79
CA ASP A 76 13.29 3.85 -10.37
C ASP A 76 13.22 3.96 -11.90
N ALA A 77 12.27 3.25 -12.52
CA ALA A 77 11.98 3.35 -13.94
C ALA A 77 11.21 4.63 -14.35
N GLN A 78 10.82 5.49 -13.40
CA GLN A 78 9.96 6.66 -13.62
C GLN A 78 8.62 6.30 -14.28
N ARG A 79 8.02 5.20 -13.84
CA ARG A 79 6.78 4.62 -14.38
C ARG A 79 5.73 4.39 -13.30
N LEU A 80 5.39 5.46 -12.61
CA LEU A 80 4.30 5.49 -11.63
C LEU A 80 3.37 6.65 -11.94
N ASP A 81 2.08 6.44 -11.77
CA ASP A 81 1.15 7.54 -11.58
C ASP A 81 1.31 8.06 -10.16
N ARG A 82 1.52 9.37 -10.00
CA ARG A 82 1.85 9.97 -8.71
C ARG A 82 0.97 11.18 -8.40
N ILE A 83 0.49 11.25 -7.16
CA ILE A 83 -0.04 12.48 -6.56
C ILE A 83 0.88 12.85 -5.40
N ASN A 84 1.31 14.11 -5.39
CA ASN A 84 1.99 14.71 -4.26
C ASN A 84 1.20 15.95 -3.84
N SER A 85 0.88 16.07 -2.56
CA SER A 85 0.11 17.20 -2.03
C SER A 85 0.62 17.62 -0.65
N ASN A 86 0.15 18.77 -0.17
CA ASN A 86 0.54 19.34 1.13
C ASN A 86 2.07 19.46 1.28
N ALA A 87 2.74 19.99 0.26
CA ALA A 87 4.20 20.17 0.22
C ALA A 87 4.99 18.87 0.49
N GLY A 88 4.51 17.73 -0.03
CA GLY A 88 5.17 16.44 0.13
C GLY A 88 4.63 15.59 1.27
N ALA A 89 3.84 16.17 2.18
CA ALA A 89 3.32 15.45 3.34
C ALA A 89 2.28 14.38 2.99
N VAL A 90 1.76 14.36 1.75
CA VAL A 90 0.94 13.25 1.27
C VAL A 90 1.42 12.85 -0.11
N THR A 91 1.87 11.60 -0.21
CA THR A 91 2.35 11.01 -1.47
C THR A 91 1.58 9.73 -1.75
N TYR A 92 0.93 9.68 -2.91
CA TYR A 92 0.31 8.48 -3.46
C TYR A 92 1.03 8.10 -4.75
N GLU A 93 1.32 6.82 -4.89
CA GLU A 93 1.88 6.23 -6.11
C GLU A 93 1.10 4.99 -6.49
N CYS A 94 0.88 4.80 -7.79
CA CYS A 94 0.27 3.58 -8.33
C CYS A 94 0.91 3.19 -9.65
N VAL A 95 0.89 1.88 -9.92
CA VAL A 95 1.17 1.31 -11.23
C VAL A 95 0.19 0.20 -11.54
N TRP A 96 -0.20 0.11 -12.81
CA TRP A 96 -1.12 -0.90 -13.30
C TRP A 96 -0.39 -2.11 -13.85
N GLY A 97 -0.79 -3.30 -13.44
CA GLY A 97 -0.25 -4.55 -13.95
C GLY A 97 -1.32 -5.62 -14.02
N GLN A 98 -1.02 -6.69 -14.74
CA GLN A 98 -1.77 -7.95 -14.64
C GLN A 98 -0.84 -8.98 -14.02
N MET A 99 -1.38 -9.99 -13.34
CA MET A 99 -0.55 -11.12 -12.90
C MET A 99 -0.27 -12.08 -14.07
N ASP A 100 -1.26 -12.28 -14.94
CA ASP A 100 -1.18 -13.06 -16.17
C ASP A 100 -2.05 -12.42 -17.28
N ASP A 101 -1.97 -12.93 -18.51
CA ASP A 101 -2.64 -12.35 -19.70
C ASP A 101 -4.18 -12.34 -19.62
N HIS A 102 -4.77 -13.11 -18.69
CA HIS A 102 -6.21 -13.24 -18.51
C HIS A 102 -6.69 -12.72 -17.14
N ALA A 103 -5.78 -12.29 -16.28
CA ALA A 103 -6.06 -11.79 -14.95
C ALA A 103 -6.70 -10.40 -15.03
N PRO A 104 -7.57 -10.07 -14.05
CA PRO A 104 -8.00 -8.70 -13.84
C PRO A 104 -6.81 -7.74 -13.74
N TRP A 105 -7.03 -6.50 -14.15
CA TRP A 105 -6.05 -5.45 -13.95
C TRP A 105 -5.97 -5.09 -12.47
N LEU A 106 -4.76 -5.01 -11.95
CA LEU A 106 -4.47 -4.53 -10.60
C LEU A 106 -3.73 -3.20 -10.67
N CYS A 107 -4.20 -2.23 -9.89
CA CYS A 107 -3.33 -1.13 -9.45
C CYS A 107 -2.63 -1.59 -8.17
N VAL A 108 -1.31 -1.69 -8.19
CA VAL A 108 -0.50 -1.77 -6.98
C VAL A 108 -0.17 -0.35 -6.55
N PHE A 109 -0.41 -0.01 -5.29
CA PHE A 109 -0.24 1.34 -4.78
C PHE A 109 0.63 1.41 -3.52
N ALA A 110 1.21 2.59 -3.31
CA ALA A 110 1.83 3.01 -2.06
C ALA A 110 1.23 4.35 -1.61
N LEU A 111 1.10 4.52 -0.30
CA LEU A 111 0.57 5.74 0.30
C LEU A 111 1.40 6.16 1.50
N ASP A 112 1.84 7.40 1.50
CA ASP A 112 2.42 8.05 2.66
C ASP A 112 1.60 9.27 3.05
N ILE A 113 1.30 9.38 4.34
CA ILE A 113 0.52 10.45 4.95
C ILE A 113 1.30 10.89 6.19
N TYR A 114 1.99 12.03 6.11
CA TYR A 114 2.73 12.67 7.19
C TYR A 114 3.68 11.70 7.92
N ASP A 115 4.49 10.94 7.17
CA ASP A 115 5.46 9.98 7.72
C ASP A 115 4.84 8.98 8.69
N TRP A 116 3.56 8.62 8.50
CA TRP A 116 2.83 7.72 9.41
C TRP A 116 3.44 6.33 9.60
N ARG A 117 4.48 5.96 8.83
CA ARG A 117 5.33 4.81 9.10
C ARG A 117 5.92 4.85 10.51
N ASP A 118 6.24 6.06 11.00
CA ASP A 118 6.85 6.31 12.30
C ASP A 118 5.85 6.23 13.46
N LEU A 119 4.55 6.13 13.15
CA LEU A 119 3.52 5.82 14.15
C LEU A 119 3.45 4.31 14.46
N GLY A 120 4.15 3.47 13.70
CA GLY A 120 4.28 2.04 13.97
C GLY A 120 5.14 1.76 15.21
N GLU A 121 4.94 0.61 15.86
CA GLU A 121 5.81 0.17 16.96
C GLU A 121 7.16 -0.32 16.40
N GLU A 122 8.25 0.35 16.78
CA GLU A 122 9.63 0.06 16.33
C GLU A 122 10.01 -1.41 16.51
N ARG A 123 9.61 -2.04 17.63
CA ARG A 123 9.87 -3.46 17.92
C ARG A 123 9.23 -4.43 16.94
N LEU A 124 8.21 -3.99 16.21
CA LEU A 124 7.49 -4.79 15.20
C LEU A 124 7.96 -4.48 13.78
N GLY A 125 9.00 -3.65 13.64
CA GLY A 125 9.53 -3.14 12.38
C GLY A 125 8.64 -2.06 11.78
N HIS A 126 9.25 -0.91 11.47
CA HIS A 126 8.58 0.14 10.67
C HIS A 126 8.22 -0.42 9.30
N ARG A 127 7.10 0.06 8.77
CA ARG A 127 6.52 -0.37 7.51
C ARG A 127 5.65 0.74 6.96
N GLY A 128 5.62 0.88 5.63
CA GLY A 128 4.77 1.86 4.98
C GLY A 128 3.39 1.29 4.63
N CYS A 129 2.55 2.13 4.04
CA CYS A 129 1.25 1.69 3.53
C CYS A 129 1.37 1.28 2.08
N VAL A 130 0.92 0.05 1.78
CA VAL A 130 0.97 -0.54 0.45
C VAL A 130 -0.32 -1.32 0.22
N GLY A 131 -0.66 -1.57 -1.03
CA GLY A 131 -1.77 -2.46 -1.31
C GLY A 131 -2.04 -2.59 -2.79
N CYS A 132 -3.20 -3.15 -3.08
CA CYS A 132 -3.68 -3.23 -4.44
C CYS A 132 -5.22 -3.17 -4.50
N TYR A 133 -5.74 -2.86 -5.68
CA TYR A 133 -7.15 -3.01 -6.00
C TYR A 133 -7.35 -3.43 -7.45
N GLN A 134 -8.46 -4.10 -7.72
CA GLN A 134 -8.81 -4.66 -9.03
C GLN A 134 -9.82 -3.78 -9.79
N THR A 135 -9.66 -3.72 -11.10
CA THR A 135 -10.67 -3.21 -12.04
C THR A 135 -10.76 -4.10 -13.28
N ASN A 136 -11.82 -3.92 -14.07
CA ASN A 136 -12.03 -4.67 -15.31
C ASN A 136 -11.19 -4.12 -16.47
N HIS A 137 -10.70 -2.89 -16.38
CA HIS A 137 -9.89 -2.22 -17.40
C HIS A 137 -8.86 -1.30 -16.75
N VAL A 138 -7.78 -1.02 -17.47
CA VAL A 138 -6.82 0.04 -17.11
C VAL A 138 -7.45 1.39 -17.46
N PRO A 139 -7.50 2.37 -16.54
CA PRO A 139 -8.01 3.69 -16.84
C PRO A 139 -7.22 4.40 -17.95
N SER A 140 -7.87 5.31 -18.65
CA SER A 140 -7.22 6.04 -19.74
C SER A 140 -6.04 6.87 -19.23
N GLY A 141 -4.88 6.72 -19.87
CA GLY A 141 -3.66 7.46 -19.51
C GLY A 141 -2.93 6.94 -18.28
N ALA A 142 -3.36 5.82 -17.70
CA ALA A 142 -2.67 5.23 -16.56
C ALA A 142 -1.36 4.56 -16.94
N THR A 143 -0.40 4.59 -16.03
CA THR A 143 0.91 3.99 -16.22
C THR A 143 0.88 2.48 -15.97
N VAL A 144 1.26 1.71 -16.99
CA VAL A 144 1.39 0.25 -16.91
C VAL A 144 2.82 -0.13 -16.52
N GLU A 145 2.93 -1.11 -15.64
CA GLU A 145 4.20 -1.60 -15.11
C GLU A 145 5.15 -2.09 -16.21
N THR A 146 6.43 -2.03 -15.90
CA THR A 146 7.45 -2.71 -16.69
C THR A 146 8.04 -3.84 -15.85
N ARG A 147 7.98 -5.06 -16.39
CA ARG A 147 8.59 -6.24 -15.78
C ARG A 147 10.07 -6.36 -16.10
N THR A 148 10.80 -5.25 -16.14
CA THR A 148 12.23 -5.28 -16.45
C THR A 148 12.97 -5.93 -15.28
N PRO A 149 13.80 -6.96 -15.50
CA PRO A 149 14.43 -7.74 -14.43
C PRO A 149 15.58 -7.02 -13.70
N ASN A 150 15.56 -5.69 -13.66
CA ASN A 150 16.58 -4.94 -12.96
C ASN A 150 16.35 -5.09 -11.46
N ALA A 151 17.30 -5.72 -10.77
CA ALA A 151 17.29 -5.81 -9.33
C ALA A 151 17.42 -4.41 -8.73
N VAL A 152 16.35 -3.93 -8.10
CA VAL A 152 16.38 -2.70 -7.30
C VAL A 152 16.87 -3.05 -5.89
N PRO A 153 17.89 -2.37 -5.37
CA PRO A 153 18.26 -2.48 -3.96
C PRO A 153 17.04 -2.14 -3.10
N ASN A 154 16.50 -3.14 -2.39
CA ASN A 154 15.34 -2.97 -1.51
C ASN A 154 15.79 -3.19 -0.06
N ALA A 155 16.47 -2.19 0.53
CA ALA A 155 17.02 -2.33 1.88
C ALA A 155 15.91 -2.27 2.95
N ASP A 156 14.86 -1.47 2.74
CA ASP A 156 13.62 -1.50 3.52
C ASP A 156 12.49 -2.26 2.79
N GLN A 157 12.45 -3.59 2.95
CA GLN A 157 11.49 -4.46 2.25
C GLN A 157 10.02 -4.29 2.67
N LEU A 158 9.75 -3.52 3.73
CA LEU A 158 8.41 -3.34 4.28
C LEU A 158 7.88 -1.92 4.11
N ASP A 159 8.70 -0.99 3.61
CA ASP A 159 8.27 0.37 3.29
C ASP A 159 8.53 0.69 1.80
N PRO A 160 7.48 0.99 1.01
CA PRO A 160 7.65 1.45 -0.36
C PRO A 160 8.41 2.76 -0.45
N PHE A 161 8.45 3.61 0.58
CA PHE A 161 9.16 4.90 0.56
C PHE A 161 10.53 4.84 1.26
N GLY A 162 10.87 3.72 1.89
CA GLY A 162 12.14 3.49 2.52
C GLY A 162 13.24 3.20 1.49
N SER A 163 14.46 3.61 1.80
CA SER A 163 15.67 3.25 1.04
C SER A 163 16.07 1.81 1.34
#